data_AF-A0A4D6HKE4-F1
#
_entry.id   AF-A0A4D6HKE4-F1
#
_cell.length_a   1.000
_cell.length_b   1.000
_cell.length_c   1.000
_cell.angle_alpha   90.00
_cell.angle_beta   90.00
_cell.angle_gamma   90.00
#
_symmetry.space_group_name_H-M   'P 1'
#
loop_
_entity.id
_entity.type
_entity.pdbx_description
1 polymer ?
#
loop_
_entity_poly.entity_id
_entity_poly.type
_entity_poly.pdbx_seq_one_letter_code
_entity_poly.pdbx_strand_id
1 'polypeptide(L)'
;MVEVDWETDRREGVTFVTAIITNTQTTPQQVRLESQLDGPTWPPRRDGMVVPEWRGDVWEGAVEPGRRRGVGFASPATPTEPPLEVLESSRIATERTTTSEAVLAELDRWAPTADVLTQNP
;
A
#
# COMPACT_ATOMS: atom_id res chain seq x y z
N MET A 1 9.25 4.61 2.86
CA MET A 1 8.42 5.37 1.92
C MET A 1 7.63 4.38 1.07
N VAL A 2 6.60 4.82 0.34
CA VAL A 2 6.05 4.04 -0.77
C VAL A 2 6.61 4.62 -2.06
N GLU A 3 7.31 3.80 -2.81
CA GLU A 3 7.89 4.14 -4.11
C GLU A 3 7.07 3.45 -5.20
N VAL A 4 6.90 4.12 -6.33
CA VAL A 4 6.17 3.57 -7.47
C VAL A 4 7.01 3.77 -8.72
N ASP A 5 7.30 2.66 -9.40
CA ASP A 5 7.87 2.65 -10.73
C ASP A 5 6.79 2.24 -11.73
N TRP A 6 6.81 2.78 -12.94
CA TRP A 6 5.82 2.45 -13.96
C TRP A 6 6.43 2.33 -15.35
N GLU A 7 5.77 1.54 -16.19
CA GLU A 7 6.05 1.39 -17.60
C GLU A 7 4.73 1.49 -18.36
N THR A 8 4.78 2.13 -19.53
CA THR A 8 3.65 2.19 -20.46
C THR A 8 4.03 1.56 -21.79
N ASP A 9 3.10 0.80 -22.36
CA ASP A 9 3.28 0.14 -23.64
C ASP A 9 2.01 0.30 -24.46
N ARG A 10 2.13 0.87 -25.67
CA ARG A 10 0.97 1.12 -26.54
C ARG A 10 0.96 0.12 -27.68
N ARG A 11 -0.09 -0.70 -27.75
CA ARG A 11 -0.29 -1.71 -28.80
C ARG A 11 -1.71 -1.67 -29.33
N GLU A 12 -1.86 -1.68 -30.65
CA GLU A 12 -3.17 -1.77 -31.32
C GLU A 12 -4.20 -0.73 -30.82
N GLY A 13 -3.74 0.48 -30.49
CA GLY A 13 -4.58 1.57 -29.99
C GLY A 13 -4.91 1.49 -28.49
N VAL A 14 -4.42 0.47 -27.78
CA VAL A 14 -4.58 0.29 -26.34
C VAL A 14 -3.28 0.62 -25.64
N THR A 15 -3.36 1.41 -24.57
CA THR A 15 -2.25 1.67 -23.66
C THR A 15 -2.33 0.69 -22.51
N PHE A 16 -1.26 -0.07 -22.30
CA PHE A 16 -1.06 -0.93 -21.15
C PHE A 16 -0.14 -0.21 -20.17
N VAL A 17 -0.55 -0.16 -18.91
CA VAL A 17 0.24 0.42 -17.83
C VAL A 17 0.56 -0.68 -16.84
N THR A 18 1.85 -0.81 -16.51
CA THR A 18 2.33 -1.69 -15.45
C THR A 18 3.04 -0.83 -14.42
N ALA A 19 2.70 -0.99 -13.15
CA ALA A 19 3.30 -0.29 -12.04
C ALA A 19 3.78 -1.26 -10.96
N ILE A 20 4.92 -0.96 -10.36
CA ILE A 20 5.47 -1.71 -9.24
C ILE A 20 5.53 -0.78 -8.03
N ILE A 21 4.72 -1.11 -7.03
CA ILE A 21 4.72 -0.42 -5.74
C ILE A 21 5.73 -1.11 -4.83
N THR A 22 6.69 -0.37 -4.29
CA THR A 22 7.68 -0.85 -3.31
C THR A 22 7.45 -0.19 -1.96
N ASN A 23 7.19 -0.99 -0.92
CA ASN A 23 7.09 -0.48 0.45
C ASN A 23 8.45 -0.60 1.16
N THR A 24 9.14 0.54 1.34
CA THR A 24 10.41 0.61 2.08
C THR A 24 10.21 0.93 3.57
N GLN A 25 8.97 1.08 4.04
CA GLN A 25 8.66 1.22 5.47
C GLN A 25 8.76 -0.12 6.21
N THR A 26 8.90 -0.05 7.54
CA THR A 26 8.85 -1.22 8.44
C THR A 26 7.43 -1.69 8.76
N THR A 27 6.40 -1.08 8.16
CA THR A 27 4.99 -1.29 8.51
C THR A 27 4.14 -1.46 7.26
N PRO A 28 3.09 -2.30 7.27
CA PRO A 28 2.21 -2.45 6.12
C PRO A 28 1.59 -1.11 5.73
N GLN A 29 1.54 -0.82 4.44
CA GLN A 29 0.95 0.42 3.91
C GLN A 29 -0.28 0.08 3.07
N GLN A 30 -1.38 0.78 3.32
CA GLN A 30 -2.51 0.88 2.39
C GLN A 30 -2.15 1.93 1.35
N VAL A 31 -2.28 1.60 0.07
CA VAL A 31 -1.92 2.48 -1.05
C VAL A 31 -3.12 2.62 -1.98
N ARG A 32 -3.40 3.86 -2.39
CA ARG A 32 -4.43 4.20 -3.37
C ARG A 32 -3.76 4.86 -4.58
N LEU A 33 -3.98 4.28 -5.75
CA LEU A 33 -3.48 4.78 -7.03
C LEU A 33 -4.65 5.13 -7.93
N GLU A 34 -4.49 6.17 -8.76
CA GLU A 34 -5.48 6.55 -9.77
C GLU A 34 -4.84 6.66 -11.14
N SER A 35 -5.52 6.14 -12.16
CA SER A 35 -5.14 6.32 -13.57
C SER A 35 -5.30 7.79 -13.99
N GLN A 36 -4.28 8.33 -14.66
CA GLN A 36 -4.28 9.71 -15.19
C GLN A 36 -4.52 9.75 -16.70
N LEU A 37 -5.04 8.66 -17.27
CA LEU A 37 -5.37 8.57 -18.69
C LEU A 37 -6.74 9.19 -18.96
N ASP A 38 -6.86 9.96 -20.05
CA ASP A 38 -8.10 10.63 -20.48
C ASP A 38 -9.19 9.69 -21.03
N GLY A 39 -9.19 8.42 -20.62
CA GLY A 39 -10.14 7.41 -21.06
C GLY A 39 -10.32 6.32 -20.02
N PRO A 40 -11.34 5.47 -20.21
CA PRO A 40 -11.76 4.51 -19.18
C PRO A 40 -10.63 3.56 -18.81
N THR A 41 -10.43 3.36 -17.51
CA THR A 41 -9.54 2.30 -17.03
C THR A 41 -10.20 0.94 -17.26
N TRP A 42 -9.41 0.01 -17.79
CA TRP A 42 -9.74 -1.39 -17.95
C TRP A 42 -8.90 -2.22 -16.98
N PRO A 43 -9.44 -2.52 -15.78
CA PRO A 43 -8.77 -3.37 -14.82
C PRO A 43 -8.59 -4.81 -15.35
N PRO A 44 -7.58 -5.53 -14.84
CA PRO A 44 -7.43 -6.95 -15.07
C PRO A 44 -8.66 -7.69 -14.54
N ARG A 45 -9.02 -8.76 -15.25
CA ARG A 45 -10.12 -9.63 -14.87
C ARG A 45 -9.60 -11.00 -14.48
N ARG A 46 -10.17 -11.58 -13.43
CA ARG A 46 -10.01 -12.97 -13.02
C ARG A 46 -11.37 -13.64 -13.11
N ASP A 47 -11.46 -14.71 -13.90
CA ASP A 47 -12.72 -15.42 -14.17
C ASP A 47 -13.83 -14.49 -14.69
N GLY A 48 -13.46 -13.52 -15.53
CA GLY A 48 -14.37 -12.53 -16.10
C GLY A 48 -14.77 -11.38 -15.17
N MET A 49 -14.43 -11.46 -13.87
CA MET A 49 -14.71 -10.43 -12.88
C MET A 49 -13.52 -9.48 -12.72
N VAL A 50 -13.79 -8.19 -12.57
CA VAL A 50 -12.77 -7.21 -12.18
C VAL A 50 -12.20 -7.61 -10.82
N VAL A 51 -10.87 -7.60 -10.70
CA VAL A 51 -10.23 -7.94 -9.42
C VAL A 51 -10.63 -6.92 -8.34
N PRO A 52 -10.83 -7.36 -7.09
CA PRO A 52 -11.47 -6.54 -6.05
C PRO A 52 -10.66 -5.31 -5.64
N GLU A 53 -9.36 -5.28 -5.96
CA GLU A 53 -8.49 -4.13 -5.72
C GLU A 53 -8.84 -2.92 -6.59
N TRP A 54 -9.64 -3.07 -7.65
CA TRP A 54 -10.03 -1.98 -8.54
C TRP A 54 -11.46 -1.51 -8.32
N ARG A 55 -11.65 -0.20 -8.28
CA ARG A 55 -12.95 0.48 -8.28
C ARG A 55 -12.91 1.66 -9.25
N GLY A 56 -13.46 1.46 -10.44
CA GLY A 56 -13.35 2.45 -11.53
C GLY A 56 -11.88 2.62 -11.93
N ASP A 57 -11.40 3.86 -11.87
CA ASP A 57 -10.03 4.25 -12.22
C ASP A 57 -9.05 4.18 -11.04
N VAL A 58 -9.54 3.77 -9.86
CA VAL A 58 -8.76 3.70 -8.63
C VAL A 58 -8.41 2.25 -8.30
N TRP A 59 -7.13 2.00 -8.06
CA TRP A 59 -6.62 0.79 -7.45
C TRP A 59 -6.34 1.04 -5.97
N GLU A 60 -6.70 0.07 -5.13
CA GLU A 60 -6.45 0.12 -3.70
C GLU A 60 -5.95 -1.24 -3.18
N GLY A 61 -4.86 -1.22 -2.42
CA GLY A 61 -4.32 -2.45 -1.84
C GLY A 61 -3.24 -2.24 -0.78
N ALA A 62 -3.03 -3.29 0.01
CA ALA A 62 -2.02 -3.33 1.04
C ALA A 62 -0.68 -3.86 0.48
N VAL A 63 0.43 -3.25 0.94
CA VAL A 63 1.79 -3.70 0.65
C VAL A 63 2.54 -3.90 1.96
N GLU A 64 2.93 -5.14 2.22
CA GLU A 64 3.69 -5.55 3.41
C GLU A 64 5.10 -4.90 3.47
N PRO A 65 5.71 -4.77 4.67
CA PRO A 65 7.05 -4.22 4.84
C PRO A 65 8.10 -4.92 3.96
N GLY A 66 8.90 -4.14 3.22
CA GLY A 66 9.95 -4.67 2.34
C GLY A 66 9.44 -5.50 1.16
N ARG A 67 8.13 -5.47 0.88
CA ARG A 67 7.51 -6.19 -0.24
C ARG A 67 7.18 -5.25 -1.39
N ARG A 68 6.97 -5.86 -2.54
CA ARG A 68 6.53 -5.20 -3.77
C ARG A 68 5.17 -5.74 -4.20
N ARG A 69 4.36 -4.89 -4.82
CA ARG A 69 3.06 -5.24 -5.41
C ARG A 69 2.99 -4.72 -6.84
N GLY A 70 2.69 -5.62 -7.77
CA GLY A 70 2.42 -5.25 -9.15
C GLY A 70 0.97 -4.80 -9.31
N VAL A 71 0.78 -3.72 -10.05
CA VAL A 71 -0.51 -3.17 -10.46
C VAL A 71 -0.49 -3.04 -11.97
N GLY A 72 -1.54 -3.48 -12.65
CA GLY A 72 -1.63 -3.36 -14.10
C GLY A 72 -3.04 -2.98 -14.49
N PHE A 73 -3.16 -2.22 -15.58
CA PHE A 73 -4.44 -1.85 -16.20
C PHE A 73 -4.22 -1.45 -17.65
N ALA A 74 -5.29 -1.30 -18.40
CA ALA A 74 -5.26 -0.80 -19.77
C ALA A 74 -6.23 0.37 -19.97
N SER A 75 -6.03 1.16 -21.01
CA SER A 75 -6.96 2.22 -21.42
C SER A 75 -6.90 2.39 -22.95
N PRO A 76 -8.01 2.74 -23.63
CA PRO A 76 -7.97 3.11 -25.04
C PRO A 76 -7.32 4.49 -25.27
N ALA A 77 -7.16 5.30 -24.22
CA ALA A 77 -6.55 6.62 -24.31
C ALA A 77 -5.06 6.55 -24.66
N THR A 78 -4.54 7.62 -25.23
CA THR A 78 -3.10 7.83 -25.47
C THR A 78 -2.35 7.92 -24.12
N PRO A 79 -1.15 7.35 -23.97
CA PRO A 79 -0.39 7.44 -22.72
C PRO A 79 -0.10 8.89 -22.33
N THR A 80 -0.23 9.17 -21.04
CA THR A 80 0.15 10.42 -20.37
C THR A 80 1.35 10.16 -19.44
N GLU A 81 2.09 11.21 -19.09
CA GLU A 81 3.22 11.13 -18.16
C GLU A 81 3.04 12.12 -16.99
N PRO A 82 2.85 11.64 -15.75
CA PRO A 82 2.79 10.22 -15.35
C PRO A 82 1.44 9.56 -15.75
N PRO A 83 1.41 8.24 -16.01
CA PRO A 83 0.18 7.52 -16.41
C PRO A 83 -0.73 7.20 -15.21
N LEU A 84 -0.22 7.38 -14.00
CA LEU A 84 -0.93 7.14 -12.74
C LEU A 84 -0.36 8.06 -11.65
N GLU A 85 -1.15 8.29 -10.61
CA GLU A 85 -0.76 9.07 -9.44
C GLU A 85 -1.01 8.27 -8.15
N VAL A 86 -0.14 8.47 -7.15
CA VAL A 86 -0.37 7.99 -5.77
C VAL A 86 -1.25 9.00 -5.05
N LEU A 87 -2.54 8.72 -4.95
CA LEU A 87 -3.48 9.59 -4.23
C LEU A 87 -3.22 9.59 -2.72
N GLU A 88 -2.94 8.42 -2.17
CA GLU A 88 -2.79 8.25 -0.72
C GLU A 88 -1.92 7.05 -0.40
N SER A 89 -1.09 7.19 0.64
CA SER A 89 -0.49 6.05 1.32
C SER A 89 -0.59 6.24 2.83
N SER A 90 -1.10 5.24 3.53
CA SER A 90 -1.29 5.29 4.97
C SER A 90 -0.87 3.98 5.62
N ARG A 91 -0.34 4.06 6.85
CA ARG A 91 0.00 2.88 7.62
C ARG A 91 -1.27 2.13 7.98
N ILE A 92 -1.32 0.84 7.71
CA ILE A 92 -2.36 -0.03 8.25
C ILE A 92 -2.08 -0.16 9.74
N ALA A 93 -3.00 0.35 10.56
CA ALA A 93 -2.99 0.01 11.98
C ALA A 93 -3.25 -1.49 12.06
N THR A 94 -2.21 -2.28 12.30
CA THR A 94 -2.43 -3.61 12.88
C THR A 94 -3.14 -3.35 14.18
N GLU A 95 -4.41 -3.75 14.27
CA GLU A 95 -5.09 -3.88 15.54
C GLU A 95 -4.33 -4.95 16.34
N ARG A 96 -3.23 -4.55 16.98
CA ARG A 96 -2.95 -5.11 18.29
C ARG A 96 -4.04 -4.53 19.15
N THR A 97 -5.16 -5.23 19.25
CA THR A 97 -6.31 -4.89 20.10
C THR A 97 -5.92 -5.07 21.58
N THR A 98 -4.77 -4.53 21.97
CA THR A 98 -4.42 -4.30 23.35
C THR A 98 -4.92 -2.90 23.64
N THR A 99 -6.06 -2.80 24.30
CA THR A 99 -6.57 -1.55 24.86
C THR A 99 -5.43 -0.84 25.59
N SER A 100 -5.35 0.49 25.51
CA SER A 100 -4.29 1.27 26.18
C SER A 100 -4.15 0.90 27.66
N GLU A 101 -5.27 0.59 28.33
CA GLU A 101 -5.31 0.10 29.71
C GLU A 101 -4.59 -1.25 29.90
N ALA A 102 -4.72 -2.19 28.95
CA ALA A 102 -4.02 -3.46 28.99
C ALA A 102 -2.50 -3.30 28.73
N VAL A 103 -2.09 -2.34 27.89
CA VAL A 103 -0.67 -1.98 27.70
C VAL A 103 -0.09 -1.38 28.98
N LEU A 104 -0.82 -0.46 29.61
CA LEU A 104 -0.39 0.17 30.86
C LEU A 104 -0.30 -0.86 32.00
N ALA A 105 -1.27 -1.77 32.12
CA ALA A 105 -1.23 -2.84 33.11
C ALA A 105 -0.07 -3.83 32.90
N GLU A 106 0.37 -4.06 31.66
CA GLU A 106 1.54 -4.88 31.35
C GLU A 106 2.85 -4.16 31.73
N LEU A 107 2.95 -2.86 31.44
CA LEU A 107 4.10 -2.03 31.81
C LEU A 107 4.19 -1.86 33.33
N ASP A 108 3.07 -1.66 34.02
CA ASP A 108 3.01 -1.58 35.49
C ASP A 108 3.35 -2.91 36.16
N ARG A 109 3.06 -4.05 35.49
CA ARG A 109 3.42 -5.39 35.99
C ARG A 109 4.92 -5.65 35.89
N TRP A 110 5.62 -4.95 35.00
CA TRP A 110 7.07 -5.06 34.92
C TRP A 110 7.71 -4.34 36.11
N ALA A 111 7.97 -5.10 37.18
CA ALA A 111 8.79 -4.66 38.30
C ALA A 111 10.25 -5.01 38.00
N PRO A 112 11.18 -4.04 37.91
CA PRO A 112 12.60 -4.35 37.82
C PRO A 112 13.03 -5.15 39.06
N THR A 113 13.85 -6.18 38.87
CA THR A 113 14.40 -6.97 39.98
C THR A 113 15.19 -6.06 40.92
N ALA A 114 15.04 -6.25 42.23
CA ALA A 114 15.56 -5.36 43.27
C ALA A 114 17.08 -5.07 43.17
N ASP A 115 17.84 -5.92 42.49
CA ASP A 115 19.27 -5.73 42.22
C ASP A 115 19.59 -4.50 41.35
N VAL A 116 18.61 -3.97 40.58
CA VAL A 116 18.80 -2.78 39.74
C VAL A 116 18.67 -1.47 40.53
N LEU A 117 17.97 -1.49 41.68
CA LEU A 117 17.74 -0.30 42.51
C LEU A 117 18.89 -0.01 43.48
N THR A 118 19.97 -0.79 43.44
CA THR A 118 21.17 -0.51 44.25
C THR A 118 22.10 0.46 43.52
N GLN A 119 21.61 1.66 43.23
CA GLN A 119 22.47 2.82 43.07
C GLN A 119 22.33 3.67 44.33
N ASN A 120 23.26 3.44 45.26
CA ASN A 120 23.50 4.20 46.48
C ASN A 120 24.93 4.76 46.38
N PRO A 121 25.31 5.87 47.03
CA PRO A 121 24.52 6.86 47.80
C PRO A 121 24.43 8.25 47.14
#